data_AF-A0A6L3YMN7-F1
#
_entry.id   AF-A0A6L3YMN7-F1
#
_cell.length_a   1.000
_cell.length_b   1.000
_cell.length_c   1.000
_cell.angle_alpha   90.00
_cell.angle_beta   90.00
_cell.angle_gamma   90.00
#
_symmetry.space_group_name_H-M   'P 1'
#
loop_
_entity.id
_entity.type
_entity.pdbx_description
1 polymer ?
#
loop_
_entity_poly.entity_id
_entity_poly.type
_entity_poly.pdbx_seq_one_letter_code
_entity_poly.pdbx_strand_id
1 'polypeptide(L)'
;MNNNEMKACIDACLACYQTCIGMASTHCLEEGGEHVEPTHFRTMLTCAEICRSCAHIMLLRTPLHQAVCRACAEICEACSKSCEALDGMDECVAACDLCAATCREMAA
;
A
#
# COMPACT_ATOMS: atom_id res chain seq x y z
N MET A 1 -13.97 -3.20 17.41
CA MET A 1 -13.46 -2.44 16.26
C MET A 1 -14.59 -1.60 15.69
N ASN A 2 -14.40 -0.30 15.53
CA ASN A 2 -15.44 0.59 15.03
C ASN A 2 -15.65 0.36 13.53
N ASN A 3 -16.91 0.30 13.07
CA ASN A 3 -17.23 0.14 11.64
C ASN A 3 -16.64 1.28 10.78
N ASN A 4 -16.47 2.47 11.37
CA ASN A 4 -15.86 3.62 10.71
C ASN A 4 -14.34 3.47 10.54
N GLU A 5 -13.63 2.91 11.53
CA GLU A 5 -12.17 2.66 11.45
C GLU A 5 -11.86 1.61 10.38
N MET A 6 -12.61 0.49 10.38
CA MET A 6 -12.46 -0.54 9.36
C MET A 6 -12.74 0.03 7.96
N LYS A 7 -13.79 0.83 7.80
CA LYS A 7 -14.09 1.47 6.52
C LYS A 7 -12.95 2.39 6.07
N ALA A 8 -12.42 3.23 6.97
CA ALA A 8 -11.30 4.11 6.65
C ALA A 8 -10.06 3.32 6.21
N CYS A 9 -9.74 2.20 6.88
CA CYS A 9 -8.63 1.34 6.47
C CYS A 9 -8.87 0.68 5.11
N ILE A 10 -10.10 0.23 4.82
CA ILE A 10 -10.46 -0.31 3.49
C ILE A 10 -10.25 0.74 2.40
N ASP A 11 -10.74 1.96 2.63
CA ASP A 11 -10.62 3.06 1.67
C ASP A 11 -9.14 3.42 1.45
N ALA A 12 -8.32 3.47 2.51
CA ALA A 12 -6.88 3.72 2.43
C ALA A 12 -6.14 2.62 1.65
N CYS A 13 -6.45 1.34 1.90
CA CYS A 13 -5.89 0.22 1.16
C CYS A 13 -6.24 0.28 -0.34
N LEU A 14 -7.49 0.60 -0.69
CA LEU A 14 -7.90 0.70 -2.09
C LEU A 14 -7.23 1.87 -2.81
N ALA A 15 -7.11 3.02 -2.15
CA ALA A 15 -6.38 4.17 -2.68
C ALA A 15 -4.90 3.83 -2.89
N CYS A 16 -4.22 3.27 -1.88
CA CYS A 16 -2.82 2.85 -1.97
C CYS A 16 -2.59 1.83 -3.09
N TYR A 17 -3.49 0.84 -3.23
CA TYR A 17 -3.45 -0.10 -4.35
C TYR A 17 -3.49 0.60 -5.70
N GLN A 18 -4.47 1.50 -5.91
CA GLN A 18 -4.64 2.23 -7.17
C GLN A 18 -3.43 3.11 -7.49
N THR A 19 -2.90 3.83 -6.50
CA THR A 19 -1.72 4.67 -6.64
C THR A 19 -0.48 3.84 -6.96
N CYS A 20 -0.18 2.80 -6.18
CA CYS A 20 1.01 1.97 -6.39
C CYS A 20 1.00 1.32 -7.78
N ILE A 21 -0.09 0.65 -8.18
CA ILE A 21 -0.12 -0.01 -9.49
C ILE A 21 -0.17 1.00 -10.64
N GLY A 22 -0.89 2.12 -10.45
CA GLY A 22 -1.03 3.17 -11.44
C GLY A 22 0.30 3.84 -11.74
N MET A 23 1.00 4.32 -10.70
CA MET A 23 2.31 4.97 -10.85
C MET A 23 3.38 3.98 -11.34
N ALA A 24 3.39 2.75 -10.82
CA ALA A 24 4.31 1.72 -11.32
C ALA A 24 4.10 1.47 -12.82
N SER A 25 2.85 1.39 -13.29
CA SER A 25 2.54 1.06 -14.68
C SER A 25 2.63 2.25 -15.65
N THR A 26 2.72 3.48 -15.13
CA THR A 26 2.76 4.70 -15.95
C THR A 26 4.05 5.45 -15.68
N HIS A 27 4.08 6.30 -14.64
CA HIS A 27 5.23 7.12 -14.30
C HIS A 27 6.54 6.33 -14.22
N CYS A 28 6.61 5.25 -13.42
CA CYS A 28 7.88 4.54 -13.25
C CYS A 28 8.38 3.88 -14.52
N LEU A 29 7.49 3.24 -15.30
CA LEU A 29 7.87 2.60 -16.58
C LEU A 29 8.30 3.62 -17.64
N GLU A 30 7.70 4.80 -17.65
CA GLU A 30 8.02 5.88 -18.59
C GLU A 30 9.34 6.59 -18.25
N GLU A 31 9.60 6.86 -16.96
CA GLU A 31 10.86 7.47 -16.50
C GLU A 31 12.06 6.51 -16.64
N GLY A 32 11.86 5.22 -16.36
CA GLY A 32 12.94 4.23 -16.39
C GLY A 32 14.01 4.47 -15.32
N GLY A 33 15.25 4.02 -15.57
CA GLY A 33 16.36 4.20 -14.62
C GLY A 33 16.09 3.59 -13.24
N GLU A 34 16.25 4.39 -12.19
CA GLU A 34 16.01 3.95 -10.81
C GLU A 34 14.53 3.63 -10.52
N HIS A 35 13.59 4.24 -11.26
CA HIS A 35 12.16 3.95 -11.13
C HIS A 35 11.77 2.54 -11.59
N VAL A 36 12.61 1.86 -12.38
CA VAL A 36 12.40 0.47 -12.79
C VAL A 36 13.47 -0.47 -12.24
N GLU A 37 14.22 -0.02 -11.23
CA GLU A 37 15.14 -0.89 -10.52
C GLU A 37 14.35 -2.10 -9.97
N PRO A 38 14.82 -3.35 -10.19
CA PRO A 38 14.03 -4.53 -9.90
C PRO A 38 13.51 -4.67 -8.46
N THR A 39 14.23 -4.17 -7.46
CA THR A 39 13.83 -4.22 -6.05
C THR A 39 12.73 -3.20 -5.77
N HIS A 40 12.90 -1.94 -6.20
CA HIS A 40 11.88 -0.90 -6.09
C HIS A 40 10.59 -1.31 -6.81
N PHE A 41 10.69 -1.68 -8.08
CA PHE A 41 9.52 -1.99 -8.90
C PHE A 41 8.74 -3.19 -8.37
N ARG A 42 9.42 -4.26 -7.94
CA ARG A 42 8.76 -5.40 -7.28
C ARG A 42 8.12 -5.01 -5.95
N THR A 43 8.70 -4.07 -5.20
CA THR A 43 8.13 -3.57 -3.95
C THR A 43 6.81 -2.86 -4.21
N MET A 44 6.74 -1.99 -5.23
CA MET A 44 5.49 -1.34 -5.63
C MET A 44 4.40 -2.34 -6.04
N LEU A 45 4.74 -3.34 -6.86
CA LEU A 45 3.79 -4.37 -7.28
C LEU A 45 3.30 -5.21 -6.09
N THR A 46 4.20 -5.51 -5.15
CA THR A 46 3.87 -6.25 -3.93
C THR A 46 2.95 -5.42 -3.03
N CYS A 47 3.22 -4.11 -2.89
CA CYS A 47 2.39 -3.17 -2.15
C CYS A 47 0.98 -3.08 -2.73
N ALA A 48 0.88 -2.94 -4.06
CA ALA A 48 -0.41 -2.93 -4.75
C ALA A 48 -1.23 -4.20 -4.44
N GLU A 49 -0.62 -5.37 -4.57
CA GLU A 49 -1.34 -6.64 -4.38
C GLU A 49 -1.75 -6.89 -2.93
N ILE A 50 -0.87 -6.59 -1.96
CA ILE A 50 -1.23 -6.78 -0.55
C ILE A 50 -2.31 -5.80 -0.12
N CYS A 51 -2.28 -4.54 -0.59
CA CYS A 51 -3.32 -3.56 -0.27
C CYS A 51 -4.69 -3.99 -0.81
N ARG A 52 -4.74 -4.46 -2.06
CA ARG A 52 -5.95 -5.03 -2.67
C ARG A 52 -6.50 -6.21 -1.87
N SER A 53 -5.61 -7.13 -1.49
CA SER A 53 -5.96 -8.31 -0.68
C SER A 53 -6.43 -7.93 0.72
N CYS A 54 -5.76 -7.00 1.38
CA CYS A 54 -6.09 -6.52 2.72
C CYS A 54 -7.49 -5.89 2.76
N ALA A 55 -7.80 -5.00 1.81
CA ALA A 55 -9.14 -4.43 1.65
C ALA A 55 -10.21 -5.51 1.48
N HIS A 56 -9.96 -6.48 0.61
CA HIS A 56 -10.90 -7.58 0.37
C HIS A 56 -11.14 -8.42 1.64
N ILE A 57 -10.09 -8.80 2.36
CA ILE A 57 -10.22 -9.62 3.57
C ILE A 57 -10.94 -8.87 4.69
N MET A 58 -10.72 -7.56 4.84
CA MET A 58 -11.49 -6.74 5.80
C MET A 58 -12.99 -6.73 5.48
N LEU A 59 -13.39 -6.68 4.20
CA LEU A 59 -14.79 -6.75 3.80
C LEU A 59 -15.49 -8.06 4.21
N LEU A 60 -14.73 -9.15 4.35
CA LEU A 60 -15.25 -10.45 4.81
C LEU A 60 -15.51 -10.49 6.32
N ARG A 61 -15.11 -9.46 7.08
CA ARG A 61 -15.32 -9.34 8.53
C ARG A 61 -14.81 -10.53 9.35
N THR A 62 -13.71 -11.13 8.90
CA THR A 62 -13.02 -12.24 9.59
C THR A 62 -11.89 -11.71 10.47
N PRO A 63 -11.68 -12.23 11.70
CA PRO A 63 -10.55 -11.81 12.54
C PRO A 63 -9.17 -12.08 11.90
N LEU A 64 -9.11 -12.94 10.87
CA LEU A 64 -7.90 -13.17 10.08
C LEU A 64 -7.38 -11.90 9.38
N HIS A 65 -8.20 -10.84 9.26
CA HIS A 65 -7.75 -9.56 8.73
C HIS A 65 -6.54 -9.01 9.52
N GLN A 66 -6.44 -9.25 10.83
CA GLN A 66 -5.37 -8.67 11.66
C GLN A 66 -3.97 -9.07 11.18
N ALA A 67 -3.79 -10.34 10.79
CA ALA A 67 -2.53 -10.83 10.25
C ALA A 67 -2.20 -10.19 8.89
N VAL A 68 -3.23 -10.02 8.05
CA VAL A 68 -3.07 -9.41 6.70
C VAL A 68 -2.81 -7.92 6.81
N CYS A 69 -3.50 -7.19 7.70
CA CYS A 69 -3.27 -5.77 7.98
C CYS A 69 -1.83 -5.55 8.47
N ARG A 70 -1.29 -6.45 9.31
CA ARG A 70 0.11 -6.37 9.77
C ARG A 70 1.10 -6.44 8.61
N ALA A 71 0.96 -7.46 7.75
CA ALA A 71 1.79 -7.60 6.57
C ALA A 71 1.62 -6.43 5.59
N CYS A 72 0.39 -5.95 5.42
CA CYS A 72 0.10 -4.79 4.59
C CYS A 72 0.82 -3.53 5.11
N ALA A 73 0.81 -3.28 6.42
CA ALA A 73 1.53 -2.15 7.01
C ALA A 73 3.04 -2.24 6.78
N GLU A 74 3.66 -3.41 7.03
CA GLU A 74 5.09 -3.63 6.81
C GLU A 74 5.50 -3.39 5.35
N ILE A 75 4.70 -3.88 4.39
CA ILE A 75 4.96 -3.70 2.97
C ILE A 75 4.71 -2.25 2.53
N CYS A 76 3.69 -1.57 3.04
CA CYS A 76 3.45 -0.15 2.76
C CYS A 76 4.61 0.72 3.26
N GLU A 77 5.15 0.46 4.45
CA GLU A 77 6.34 1.17 4.95
C GLU A 77 7.57 0.94 4.06
N ALA A 78 7.77 -0.29 3.58
CA ALA A 78 8.87 -0.59 2.66
C ALA A 78 8.69 0.12 1.30
N CYS A 79 7.46 0.15 0.78
CA CYS A 79 7.12 0.86 -0.45
C CYS A 79 7.33 2.37 -0.31
N SER A 80 6.83 2.96 0.78
CA SER A 80 6.98 4.39 1.10
C SER A 80 8.46 4.80 1.09
N LYS A 81 9.30 4.11 1.88
CA LYS A 81 10.75 4.35 1.93
C LYS A 81 11.45 4.20 0.58
N SER A 82 11.00 3.24 -0.23
CA SER A 82 11.57 3.05 -1.57
C SER A 82 11.16 4.17 -2.53
N CYS A 83 9.96 4.74 -2.36
CA CYS A 83 9.45 5.84 -3.17
C CYS A 83 10.07 7.19 -2.76
N GLU A 84 10.36 7.42 -1.47
CA GLU A 84 11.01 8.66 -0.97
C GLU A 84 12.38 8.96 -1.60
N ALA A 85 13.05 7.93 -2.13
CA ALA A 85 14.36 8.07 -2.77
C ALA A 85 14.29 8.55 -4.23
N LEU A 86 13.09 8.68 -4.80
CA LEU A 86 12.85 8.99 -6.21
C LEU A 86 12.01 10.27 -6.36
N ASP A 87 12.30 11.05 -7.39
CA ASP A 87 11.53 12.25 -7.71
C ASP A 87 10.12 11.90 -8.20
N GLY A 88 9.13 12.77 -7.99
CA GLY A 88 7.78 12.58 -8.54
C GLY A 88 6.93 11.50 -7.86
N MET A 89 7.40 10.93 -6.73
CA MET A 89 6.73 9.83 -6.04
C MET A 89 5.92 10.25 -4.79
N ASP A 90 5.74 11.55 -4.55
CA ASP A 90 5.11 12.11 -3.34
C ASP A 90 3.71 11.55 -3.06
N GLU A 91 2.91 11.34 -4.11
CA GLU A 91 1.56 10.76 -4.00
C GLU A 91 1.61 9.31 -3.51
N CYS A 92 2.55 8.51 -4.01
CA CYS A 92 2.73 7.13 -3.58
C CYS A 92 3.20 7.05 -2.14
N VAL A 93 4.12 7.92 -1.72
CA VAL A 93 4.60 8.03 -0.33
C VAL A 93 3.43 8.33 0.60
N ALA A 94 2.64 9.38 0.31
CA ALA A 94 1.51 9.76 1.14
C ALA A 94 0.44 8.66 1.25
N ALA A 95 0.13 7.97 0.15
CA ALA A 95 -0.83 6.88 0.14
C ALA A 95 -0.33 5.66 0.93
N CYS A 96 0.95 5.30 0.79
CA CYS A 96 1.58 4.21 1.54
C CYS A 96 1.60 4.50 3.05
N ASP A 97 1.98 5.71 3.45
CA ASP A 97 2.06 6.10 4.86
C ASP A 97 0.69 6.06 5.55
N LEU A 98 -0.33 6.60 4.90
CA LEU A 98 -1.70 6.56 5.40
C LEU A 98 -2.19 5.11 5.53
N CYS A 99 -2.00 4.30 4.48
CA CYS A 99 -2.40 2.90 4.47
C CYS A 99 -1.69 2.11 5.58
N ALA A 100 -0.38 2.32 5.75
CA ALA A 100 0.38 1.68 6.81
C ALA A 100 -0.13 2.04 8.20
N ALA A 101 -0.43 3.33 8.45
CA ALA A 101 -0.97 3.79 9.72
C ALA A 101 -2.31 3.13 10.06
N THR A 102 -3.28 3.16 9.14
CA THR A 102 -4.60 2.54 9.36
C THR A 102 -4.51 1.03 9.49
N CYS A 103 -3.62 0.37 8.73
CA CYS A 103 -3.40 -1.07 8.83
C CYS A 103 -2.79 -1.47 10.18
N ARG A 104 -1.90 -0.67 10.78
CA ARG A 104 -1.37 -0.92 12.13
C ARG A 104 -2.47 -0.88 13.19
N GLU A 105 -3.41 0.05 13.08
CA GLU A 105 -4.58 0.12 13.98
C GLU A 105 -5.46 -1.14 13.85
N MET A 106 -5.65 -1.66 12.63
CA MET A 106 -6.45 -2.87 12.37
C MET A 106 -5.72 -4.18 12.68
N ALA A 107 -4.40 -4.15 12.86
CA ALA A 107 -3.58 -5.31 13.17
C ALA A 107 -3.51 -5.64 14.68
N ALA A 108 -4.05 -4.74 15.52
CA ALA A 108 -4.11 -4.86 16.98
C ALA A 108 -5.26 -5.75 17.46
#